data_AF-A0A835KQQ7-F1
#
_entry.id   AF-A0A835KQQ7-F1
#
_cell.length_a   1.000
_cell.length_b   1.000
_cell.length_c   1.000
_cell.angle_alpha   90.00
_cell.angle_beta   90.00
_cell.angle_gamma   90.00
#
_symmetry.space_group_name_H-M   'P 1'
#
loop_
_entity.id
_entity.type
_entity.pdbx_description
1 polymer ?
#
loop_
_entity_poly.entity_id
_entity_poly.type
_entity_poly.pdbx_seq_one_letter_code
_entity_poly.pdbx_strand_id
1 'polypeptide(L)'
;MVSEQQQLAGGGRPKMGAEKLIIRPEKVRFIDVLSMLFRRRPFTSYSFVDAGDQTAADVGSTPGDIFVALTQLILKALEAIYWPALMIGAVVEFLLNFIALNNGILGIFLNIFRCKLVIPHKDGPNYRSMIGLIDGRTELKPLPAGGGPHDRRLQVVGVPTGAGEDDYYVDVESGESNASVPLIQQQFVDGRLVRLQSFSGFEITVMAAKLAYENAAYIENVVKNVWKCNFVGFYNCWNKFANDHTTQAFVVTEKASDSSWMVVSFRGTEPFNMRDWSTDVNLSWLGMGEMGHVHVGFLKALGLQEEDGTDAARAFPKASPSNAAADKPFAYYKLREVLKSQLKIHPNANLFVTGHSLGGALAALFPAVLAFHQEKEILDRLRFVITYGQPRVGDKTFAGYLAAKAPATAALRVVYRYDVVPRVPFDSPPVAEFAHGGTCVYFDGWYKGTAIAKGGDAPNPNYFDPRYLLSMYGNAWGDLVKGAFLGMKEGKDYREGAVSLLYRATGLLVPGVASHSPRDYVNAIRLGSMSIKEEEA
;
A
#
# COMPACT_ATOMS: atom_id res chain seq x y z
N MET A 1 34.56 -10.21 45.59
CA MET A 1 33.16 -9.80 45.81
C MET A 1 32.95 -8.39 45.28
N VAL A 2 32.88 -8.24 43.96
CA VAL A 2 32.24 -7.09 43.29
C VAL A 2 31.81 -7.62 41.92
N SER A 3 30.64 -8.26 41.90
CA SER A 3 29.88 -8.66 40.70
C SER A 3 28.47 -8.97 41.18
N GLU A 4 27.44 -8.47 40.48
CA GLU A 4 25.99 -8.71 40.67
C GLU A 4 25.07 -7.53 41.06
N GLN A 5 25.41 -6.25 40.79
CA GLN A 5 24.41 -5.17 40.98
C GLN A 5 24.30 -4.11 39.87
N GLN A 6 24.63 -4.45 38.62
CA GLN A 6 24.44 -3.50 37.50
C GLN A 6 23.82 -4.14 36.25
N GLN A 7 22.74 -4.91 36.44
CA GLN A 7 21.97 -5.49 35.32
C GLN A 7 20.45 -5.39 35.45
N LEU A 8 19.93 -4.42 36.21
CA LEU A 8 18.49 -4.20 36.37
C LEU A 8 18.14 -2.70 36.26
N ALA A 9 18.27 -2.16 35.05
CA ALA A 9 17.68 -0.86 34.68
C ALA A 9 17.39 -0.83 33.17
N GLY A 10 16.55 -1.77 32.72
CA GLY A 10 15.95 -1.78 31.39
C GLY A 10 14.51 -2.21 31.55
N GLY A 11 13.61 -1.25 31.82
CA GLY A 11 12.19 -1.50 31.95
C GLY A 11 11.57 -1.86 30.60
N GLY A 12 11.74 -3.11 30.17
CA GLY A 12 10.98 -3.69 29.07
C GLY A 12 9.55 -3.97 29.54
N ARG A 13 8.56 -3.44 28.81
CA ARG A 13 7.13 -3.77 28.99
C ARG A 13 6.95 -5.30 29.03
N PRO A 14 6.13 -5.86 29.94
CA PRO A 14 5.94 -7.30 30.05
C PRO A 14 5.34 -7.86 28.76
N LYS A 15 6.03 -8.86 28.18
CA LYS A 15 5.82 -9.39 26.82
C LYS A 15 4.56 -10.25 26.59
N MET A 16 3.59 -10.33 27.50
CA MET A 16 2.38 -11.14 27.25
C MET A 16 1.30 -10.90 28.33
N GLY A 17 0.11 -10.48 27.90
CA GLY A 17 -1.12 -10.39 28.70
C GLY A 17 -2.05 -9.24 28.27
N ALA A 18 -3.14 -9.57 27.55
CA ALA A 18 -4.20 -8.64 27.11
C ALA A 18 -3.69 -7.29 26.57
N GLU A 19 -2.90 -7.32 25.48
CA GLU A 19 -2.41 -6.11 24.82
C GLU A 19 -3.22 -5.85 23.55
N LYS A 20 -4.30 -5.07 23.69
CA LYS A 20 -5.10 -4.63 22.56
C LYS A 20 -5.68 -3.26 22.82
N LEU A 21 -5.92 -2.54 21.74
CA LEU A 21 -6.80 -1.39 21.72
C LEU A 21 -7.69 -1.48 20.49
N ILE A 22 -8.97 -1.77 20.69
CA ILE A 22 -9.96 -1.86 19.63
C ILE A 22 -10.99 -0.76 19.83
N ILE A 23 -10.96 0.22 18.93
CA ILE A 23 -11.98 1.24 18.80
C ILE A 23 -13.00 0.71 17.80
N ARG A 24 -14.28 0.72 18.20
CA ARG A 24 -15.42 0.26 17.41
C ARG A 24 -16.26 1.45 16.95
N PRO A 25 -15.94 2.07 15.79
CA PRO A 25 -16.58 3.31 15.34
C PRO A 25 -18.11 3.16 15.22
N GLU A 26 -18.58 1.97 14.87
CA GLU A 26 -20.00 1.62 14.73
C GLU A 26 -20.79 1.75 16.05
N LYS A 27 -20.11 1.71 17.20
CA LYS A 27 -20.72 1.88 18.53
C LYS A 27 -20.65 3.32 19.04
N VAL A 28 -19.94 4.21 18.36
CA VAL A 28 -19.77 5.61 18.79
C VAL A 28 -21.08 6.36 18.59
N ARG A 29 -21.55 7.13 19.58
CA ARG A 29 -22.71 8.03 19.45
C ARG A 29 -22.25 9.49 19.36
N PHE A 30 -23.09 10.37 18.82
CA PHE A 30 -22.73 11.79 18.66
C PHE A 30 -22.40 12.45 20.01
N ILE A 31 -23.16 12.10 21.04
CA ILE A 31 -22.92 12.55 22.42
C ILE A 31 -21.56 12.10 22.96
N ASP A 32 -21.03 10.96 22.51
CA ASP A 32 -19.74 10.48 22.97
C ASP A 32 -18.59 11.32 22.37
N VAL A 33 -18.70 11.74 21.11
CA VAL A 33 -17.76 12.68 20.47
C VAL A 33 -17.79 14.04 21.17
N LEU A 34 -18.98 14.58 21.46
CA LEU A 34 -19.12 15.81 22.25
C LEU A 34 -18.52 15.66 23.66
N SER A 35 -18.73 14.51 24.30
CA SER A 35 -18.13 14.21 25.59
C SER A 35 -16.60 14.19 25.54
N MET A 36 -15.99 13.67 24.47
CA MET A 36 -14.53 13.73 24.29
C MET A 36 -14.04 15.16 24.16
N LEU A 37 -14.67 15.97 23.31
CA LEU A 37 -14.27 17.35 23.05
C LEU A 37 -14.43 18.27 24.26
N PHE A 38 -15.56 18.16 24.98
CA PHE A 38 -15.93 19.13 26.03
C PHE A 38 -15.74 18.61 27.45
N ARG A 39 -16.02 17.32 27.70
CA ARG A 39 -15.95 16.72 29.05
C ARG A 39 -14.62 16.03 29.33
N ARG A 40 -13.83 15.73 28.29
CA ARG A 40 -12.48 15.14 28.37
C ARG A 40 -12.40 13.92 29.30
N ARG A 41 -13.44 13.08 29.30
CA ARG A 41 -13.45 11.82 30.07
C ARG A 41 -12.30 10.91 29.62
N PRO A 42 -11.80 10.03 30.51
CA PRO A 42 -10.78 9.05 30.15
C PRO A 42 -11.17 8.25 28.92
N PHE A 43 -10.23 8.06 28.00
CA PHE A 43 -10.49 7.42 26.72
C PHE A 43 -11.00 5.98 26.84
N THR A 44 -10.52 5.21 27.82
CA THR A 44 -10.94 3.82 28.07
C THR A 44 -12.32 3.71 28.73
N SER A 45 -12.91 4.83 29.19
CA SER A 45 -14.24 4.83 29.83
C SER A 45 -15.40 4.74 28.82
N TYR A 46 -15.12 4.88 27.53
CA TYR A 46 -16.15 4.86 26.49
C TYR A 46 -16.48 3.43 26.07
N SER A 47 -17.77 3.11 25.96
CA SER A 47 -18.26 1.75 25.65
C SER A 47 -17.87 1.20 24.27
N PHE A 48 -17.34 2.05 23.39
CA PHE A 48 -16.85 1.68 22.07
C PHE A 48 -15.34 1.41 22.05
N VAL A 49 -14.65 1.56 23.19
CA VAL A 49 -13.23 1.26 23.36
C VAL A 49 -13.12 -0.06 24.11
N ASP A 50 -12.45 -1.02 23.50
CA ASP A 50 -12.12 -2.33 24.06
C ASP A 50 -10.60 -2.40 24.20
N ALA A 51 -10.11 -2.12 25.41
CA ALA A 51 -8.69 -2.14 25.76
C ALA A 51 -8.43 -3.30 26.71
N GLY A 52 -7.31 -4.01 26.53
CA GLY A 52 -6.92 -5.04 27.49
C GLY A 52 -6.37 -4.44 28.80
N ASP A 53 -6.28 -5.24 29.87
CA ASP A 53 -6.10 -4.74 31.24
C ASP A 53 -4.86 -3.84 31.41
N GLN A 54 -3.72 -4.25 30.84
CA GLN A 54 -2.48 -3.47 30.90
C GLN A 54 -2.59 -2.17 30.09
N THR A 55 -3.15 -2.24 28.88
CA THR A 55 -3.42 -1.06 28.06
C THR A 55 -4.37 -0.11 28.80
N ALA A 56 -5.43 -0.63 29.41
CA ALA A 56 -6.38 0.17 30.17
C ALA A 56 -5.75 0.85 31.39
N ALA A 57 -4.75 0.24 32.02
CA ALA A 57 -3.96 0.87 33.08
C ALA A 57 -3.06 1.98 32.53
N ASP A 58 -2.41 1.76 31.38
CA ASP A 58 -1.43 2.69 30.79
C ASP A 58 -2.10 3.93 30.16
N VAL A 59 -3.22 3.77 29.45
CA VAL A 59 -3.99 4.88 28.85
C VAL A 59 -5.21 5.32 29.68
N GLY A 60 -5.46 4.69 30.82
CA GLY A 60 -6.68 4.87 31.61
C GLY A 60 -6.89 6.24 32.23
N SER A 61 -5.84 7.07 32.31
CA SER A 61 -5.93 8.46 32.78
C SER A 61 -5.80 9.49 31.65
N THR A 62 -5.51 9.06 30.43
CA THR A 62 -5.34 9.95 29.28
C THR A 62 -6.70 10.57 28.92
N PRO A 63 -6.85 11.91 29.01
CA PRO A 63 -8.04 12.59 28.53
C PRO A 63 -8.22 12.28 27.04
N GLY A 64 -9.46 12.08 26.58
CA GLY A 64 -9.72 11.84 25.15
C GLY A 64 -9.03 12.89 24.28
N ASP A 65 -8.05 12.45 23.49
CA ASP A 65 -7.26 13.32 22.62
C ASP A 65 -8.19 13.94 21.55
N ILE A 66 -7.97 15.21 21.21
CA ILE A 66 -8.67 15.90 20.13
C ILE A 66 -8.51 15.15 18.80
N PHE A 67 -7.38 14.49 18.57
CA PHE A 67 -7.13 13.67 17.39
C PHE A 67 -8.02 12.42 17.34
N VAL A 68 -8.26 11.78 18.49
CA VAL A 68 -9.17 10.63 18.60
C VAL A 68 -10.60 11.08 18.34
N ALA A 69 -11.04 12.18 18.95
CA ALA A 69 -12.38 12.72 18.73
C ALA A 69 -12.61 13.14 17.26
N LEU A 70 -11.63 13.82 16.66
CA LEU A 70 -11.64 14.19 15.24
C LEU A 70 -11.68 12.95 14.34
N THR A 71 -10.89 11.93 14.67
CA THR A 71 -10.89 10.64 13.96
C THR A 71 -12.28 10.00 13.99
N GLN A 72 -12.92 9.92 15.16
CA GLN A 72 -14.28 9.36 15.26
C GLN A 72 -15.32 10.19 14.49
N LEU A 73 -15.17 11.52 14.47
CA LEU A 73 -16.05 12.39 13.68
C LEU A 73 -15.89 12.13 12.18
N ILE A 74 -14.65 12.01 11.69
CA ILE A 74 -14.34 11.69 10.30
C ILE A 74 -14.90 10.31 9.92
N LEU A 75 -14.66 9.29 10.75
CA LEU A 75 -15.15 7.92 10.51
C LEU A 75 -16.67 7.88 10.37
N LYS A 76 -17.40 8.62 11.21
CA LYS A 76 -18.85 8.76 11.10
C LYS A 76 -19.31 9.49 9.86
N ALA A 77 -18.62 10.58 9.49
CA ALA A 77 -18.93 11.30 8.28
C ALA A 77 -18.78 10.38 7.07
N LEU A 78 -17.65 9.65 6.97
CA LEU A 78 -17.38 8.67 5.92
C LEU A 78 -18.42 7.54 5.87
N GLU A 79 -18.85 7.02 7.02
CA GLU A 79 -19.90 6.00 7.10
C GLU A 79 -21.25 6.53 6.57
N ALA A 80 -21.62 7.76 6.93
CA ALA A 80 -22.88 8.36 6.49
C ALA A 80 -22.94 8.58 4.97
N ILE A 81 -21.81 8.90 4.33
CA ILE A 81 -21.73 9.12 2.88
C ILE A 81 -21.39 7.85 2.08
N TYR A 82 -21.09 6.73 2.75
CA TYR A 82 -20.61 5.49 2.13
C TYR A 82 -21.58 4.94 1.07
N TRP A 83 -22.80 4.60 1.46
CA TRP A 83 -23.78 4.00 0.55
C TRP A 83 -24.11 4.91 -0.65
N PRO A 84 -24.35 6.23 -0.44
CA PRO A 84 -24.50 7.17 -1.56
C PRO A 84 -23.30 7.19 -2.50
N ALA A 85 -22.07 7.30 -1.97
CA ALA A 85 -20.86 7.37 -2.78
C ALA A 85 -20.58 6.07 -3.55
N LEU A 86 -20.86 4.91 -2.95
CA LEU A 86 -20.72 3.61 -3.60
C LEU A 86 -21.66 3.50 -4.81
N MET A 87 -22.93 3.92 -4.65
CA MET A 87 -23.91 3.92 -5.73
C MET A 87 -23.53 4.90 -6.84
N ILE A 88 -23.11 6.12 -6.47
CA ILE A 88 -22.61 7.12 -7.43
C ILE A 88 -21.40 6.58 -8.18
N GLY A 89 -20.44 5.98 -7.47
CA GLY A 89 -19.24 5.38 -8.04
C GLY A 89 -19.58 4.31 -9.07
N ALA A 90 -20.47 3.38 -8.74
CA ALA A 90 -20.93 2.33 -9.65
C ALA A 90 -21.60 2.89 -10.91
N VAL A 91 -22.46 3.91 -10.77
CA VAL A 91 -23.13 4.56 -11.91
C VAL A 91 -22.13 5.31 -12.77
N VAL A 92 -21.26 6.11 -12.17
CA VAL A 92 -20.24 6.89 -12.89
C VAL A 92 -19.29 5.96 -13.63
N GLU A 93 -18.80 4.90 -12.98
CA GLU A 93 -17.89 3.94 -13.61
C GLU A 93 -18.56 3.19 -14.78
N PHE A 94 -19.82 2.77 -14.63
CA PHE A 94 -20.58 2.18 -15.72
C PHE A 94 -20.73 3.15 -16.90
N LEU A 95 -21.13 4.40 -16.63
CA LEU A 95 -21.30 5.43 -17.67
C LEU A 95 -19.99 5.75 -18.39
N LEU A 96 -18.89 5.88 -17.65
CA LEU A 96 -17.58 6.14 -18.24
C LEU A 96 -17.11 4.96 -19.09
N ASN A 97 -17.31 3.73 -18.65
CA ASN A 97 -17.04 2.55 -19.47
C ASN A 97 -17.94 2.48 -20.70
N PHE A 98 -19.23 2.81 -20.58
CA PHE A 98 -20.17 2.84 -21.71
C PHE A 98 -19.72 3.84 -22.78
N ILE A 99 -19.28 5.03 -22.35
CA ILE A 99 -18.70 6.04 -23.23
C ILE A 99 -17.39 5.53 -23.85
N ALA A 100 -16.50 4.95 -23.05
CA ALA A 100 -15.19 4.49 -23.52
C ALA A 100 -15.29 3.35 -24.55
N LEU A 101 -16.12 2.34 -24.30
CA LEU A 101 -16.30 1.18 -25.19
C LEU A 101 -17.01 1.52 -26.50
N ASN A 102 -17.71 2.65 -26.55
CA ASN A 102 -18.43 3.10 -27.74
C ASN A 102 -17.76 4.29 -28.46
N ASN A 103 -16.46 4.54 -28.23
CA ASN A 103 -15.69 5.62 -28.88
C ASN A 103 -16.25 7.02 -28.62
N GLY A 104 -16.71 7.28 -27.39
CA GLY A 104 -17.25 8.57 -26.98
C GLY A 104 -18.75 8.72 -27.25
N ILE A 105 -19.29 9.89 -26.89
CA ILE A 105 -20.73 10.18 -26.98
C ILE A 105 -21.24 10.10 -28.42
N LEU A 106 -20.49 10.66 -29.37
CA LEU A 106 -20.84 10.58 -30.79
C LEU A 106 -20.83 9.13 -31.30
N GLY A 107 -19.87 8.33 -30.83
CA GLY A 107 -19.76 6.93 -31.20
C GLY A 107 -20.91 6.08 -30.64
N ILE A 108 -21.47 6.41 -29.46
CA ILE A 108 -22.72 5.81 -28.96
C ILE A 108 -23.85 6.01 -29.97
N PHE A 109 -24.12 7.25 -30.38
CA PHE A 109 -25.18 7.54 -31.35
C PHE A 109 -24.96 6.77 -32.67
N LEU A 110 -23.73 6.76 -33.19
CA LEU A 110 -23.41 6.03 -34.42
C LEU A 110 -23.55 4.51 -34.27
N ASN A 111 -23.18 3.96 -33.12
CA ASN A 111 -23.27 2.53 -32.85
C ASN A 111 -24.71 2.05 -32.66
N ILE A 112 -25.61 2.91 -32.17
CA ILE A 112 -27.06 2.64 -32.15
C ILE A 112 -27.56 2.46 -33.59
N PHE A 113 -27.29 3.43 -34.48
CA PHE A 113 -27.70 3.32 -35.89
C PHE A 113 -27.07 2.13 -36.62
N ARG A 114 -25.84 1.75 -36.25
CA ARG A 114 -25.11 0.61 -36.85
C ARG A 114 -25.43 -0.74 -36.19
N CYS A 115 -26.28 -0.79 -35.16
CA CYS A 115 -26.54 -1.98 -34.34
C CYS A 115 -25.26 -2.63 -33.77
N LYS A 116 -24.26 -1.81 -33.43
CA LYS A 116 -22.95 -2.23 -32.89
C LYS A 116 -22.70 -1.67 -31.48
N LEU A 117 -23.77 -1.33 -30.76
CA LEU A 117 -23.68 -0.77 -29.42
C LEU A 117 -23.10 -1.80 -28.45
N VAL A 118 -22.04 -1.42 -27.73
CA VAL A 118 -21.38 -2.29 -26.74
C VAL A 118 -21.88 -1.90 -25.35
N ILE A 119 -22.45 -2.86 -24.62
CA ILE A 119 -22.86 -2.68 -23.22
C ILE A 119 -21.71 -3.17 -22.31
N PRO A 120 -21.21 -2.35 -21.37
CA PRO A 120 -20.16 -2.75 -20.45
C PRO A 120 -20.61 -3.90 -19.54
N HIS A 121 -19.75 -4.92 -19.42
CA HIS A 121 -19.89 -5.99 -18.45
C HIS A 121 -18.77 -5.87 -17.41
N LYS A 122 -19.13 -5.72 -16.13
CA LYS A 122 -18.18 -5.41 -15.05
C LYS A 122 -17.05 -6.45 -14.92
N ASP A 123 -17.35 -7.71 -15.18
CA ASP A 123 -16.40 -8.83 -15.11
C ASP A 123 -15.66 -9.08 -16.44
N GLY A 124 -15.86 -8.21 -17.43
CA GLY A 124 -15.28 -8.34 -18.76
C GLY A 124 -13.85 -7.79 -18.86
N PRO A 125 -13.04 -8.31 -19.80
CA PRO A 125 -11.63 -7.93 -19.97
C PRO A 125 -11.42 -6.50 -20.52
N ASN A 126 -12.49 -5.81 -20.92
CA ASN A 126 -12.46 -4.45 -21.44
C ASN A 126 -13.07 -3.42 -20.49
N TYR A 127 -13.66 -3.88 -19.37
CA TYR A 127 -14.23 -3.01 -18.35
C TYR A 127 -13.10 -2.55 -17.41
N ARG A 128 -13.06 -1.25 -17.14
CA ARG A 128 -12.00 -0.61 -16.34
C ARG A 128 -12.57 -0.05 -15.05
N SER A 129 -11.80 -0.17 -13.98
CA SER A 129 -12.04 0.55 -12.74
C SER A 129 -11.89 2.07 -12.95
N MET A 130 -12.36 2.87 -11.99
CA MET A 130 -12.05 4.30 -11.92
C MET A 130 -10.54 4.59 -12.04
N ILE A 131 -9.67 3.75 -11.47
CA ILE A 131 -8.21 3.91 -11.56
C ILE A 131 -7.73 3.73 -13.00
N GLY A 132 -8.21 2.70 -13.70
CA GLY A 132 -7.91 2.47 -15.13
C GLY A 132 -8.51 3.52 -16.06
N LEU A 133 -9.56 4.22 -15.64
CA LEU A 133 -10.12 5.38 -16.37
C LEU A 133 -9.32 6.67 -16.13
N ILE A 134 -8.73 6.84 -14.94
CA ILE A 134 -7.81 7.94 -14.61
C ILE A 134 -6.46 7.75 -15.31
N ASP A 135 -5.93 6.52 -15.33
CA ASP A 135 -4.68 6.17 -15.99
C ASP A 135 -4.78 4.86 -16.76
N GLY A 136 -5.10 4.97 -18.05
CA GLY A 136 -5.24 3.82 -18.96
C GLY A 136 -3.93 3.18 -19.44
N ARG A 137 -2.77 3.61 -18.96
CA ARG A 137 -1.47 2.99 -19.32
C ARG A 137 -1.38 1.60 -18.73
N THR A 138 -0.96 0.62 -19.52
CA THR A 138 -0.83 -0.79 -19.08
C THR A 138 0.50 -1.40 -19.49
N GLU A 139 1.22 -0.77 -20.41
CA GLU A 139 2.52 -1.21 -20.88
C GLU A 139 3.59 -1.17 -19.80
N LEU A 140 4.51 -2.14 -19.79
CA LEU A 140 5.77 -2.04 -19.05
C LEU A 140 6.79 -1.27 -19.89
N LYS A 141 7.50 -0.31 -19.28
CA LYS A 141 8.60 0.42 -19.96
C LYS A 141 9.96 -0.21 -19.63
N PRO A 142 10.66 -0.80 -20.62
CA PRO A 142 11.98 -1.40 -20.36
C PRO A 142 13.01 -0.32 -20.04
N LEU A 143 14.06 -0.72 -19.33
CA LEU A 143 15.28 0.07 -19.17
C LEU A 143 15.90 0.32 -20.55
N PRO A 144 16.46 1.52 -20.82
CA PRO A 144 17.14 1.80 -22.07
C PRO A 144 18.29 0.81 -22.33
N ALA A 145 18.51 0.47 -23.60
CA ALA A 145 19.66 -0.33 -24.02
C ALA A 145 20.93 0.53 -23.87
N GLY A 146 21.71 0.27 -22.83
CA GLY A 146 22.95 0.99 -22.54
C GLY A 146 22.84 1.91 -21.33
N GLY A 147 22.51 1.34 -20.16
CA GLY A 147 22.57 2.00 -18.85
C GLY A 147 24.00 2.47 -18.53
N GLY A 148 24.44 3.52 -19.23
CA GLY A 148 25.65 4.23 -18.92
C GLY A 148 25.46 5.11 -17.68
N PRO A 149 26.55 5.63 -17.11
CA PRO A 149 26.57 6.43 -15.88
C PRO A 149 25.75 7.74 -15.92
N HIS A 150 25.07 8.04 -17.03
CA HIS A 150 24.22 9.23 -17.19
C HIS A 150 22.72 8.93 -17.28
N ASP A 151 22.28 7.67 -17.14
CA ASP A 151 20.86 7.32 -17.15
C ASP A 151 20.22 7.64 -15.78
N ARG A 152 19.46 8.74 -15.73
CA ARG A 152 18.93 9.37 -14.50
C ARG A 152 17.58 8.81 -14.02
N ARG A 153 17.07 7.73 -14.63
CA ARG A 153 15.83 7.06 -14.18
C ARG A 153 16.15 6.08 -13.06
N LEU A 154 15.31 6.05 -12.01
CA LEU A 154 15.37 5.19 -10.81
C LEU A 154 16.20 3.88 -10.95
N GLN A 155 17.52 4.01 -10.83
CA GLN A 155 18.42 2.97 -10.39
C GLN A 155 18.64 3.25 -8.91
N VAL A 156 17.89 2.59 -8.02
CA VAL A 156 18.21 2.67 -6.60
C VAL A 156 19.49 1.88 -6.40
N VAL A 157 20.62 2.57 -6.50
CA VAL A 157 21.93 2.09 -6.09
C VAL A 157 21.97 2.18 -4.58
N GLY A 158 22.25 1.05 -3.90
CA GLY A 158 22.70 0.97 -2.50
C GLY A 158 21.79 1.54 -1.40
N VAL A 159 21.37 0.70 -0.45
CA VAL A 159 21.02 1.16 0.90
C VAL A 159 21.99 0.44 1.86
N PRO A 160 22.87 1.15 2.60
CA PRO A 160 23.72 0.53 3.60
C PRO A 160 22.88 0.08 4.80
N THR A 161 23.15 -1.14 5.29
CA THR A 161 22.64 -1.65 6.57
C THR A 161 23.65 -1.33 7.67
N GLY A 162 23.59 -0.11 8.22
CA GLY A 162 24.54 0.34 9.24
C GLY A 162 23.88 1.15 10.36
N ALA A 163 24.06 0.67 11.59
CA ALA A 163 23.61 1.32 12.82
C ALA A 163 24.55 2.48 13.20
N GLY A 164 23.99 3.67 13.32
CA GLY A 164 24.67 4.86 13.86
C GLY A 164 23.61 5.94 14.06
N GLU A 165 23.37 6.34 15.31
CA GLU A 165 22.49 7.46 15.65
C GLU A 165 23.18 8.75 15.22
N ASP A 166 22.67 9.37 14.16
CA ASP A 166 22.68 10.81 13.91
C ASP A 166 21.93 11.07 12.58
N ASP A 167 21.22 12.20 12.51
CA ASP A 167 20.42 12.62 11.36
C ASP A 167 21.31 12.95 10.16
N TYR A 168 21.46 12.01 9.22
CA TYR A 168 22.26 12.24 8.01
C TYR A 168 21.56 11.77 6.73
N TYR A 169 21.60 12.66 5.72
CA TYR A 169 21.41 12.34 4.31
C TYR A 169 22.39 11.23 3.91
N VAL A 170 21.91 10.19 3.23
CA VAL A 170 22.75 9.05 2.81
C VAL A 170 23.47 9.40 1.52
N ASP A 171 24.80 9.42 1.59
CA ASP A 171 25.71 9.40 0.45
C ASP A 171 25.77 7.97 -0.14
N VAL A 172 25.61 7.86 -1.46
CA VAL A 172 25.25 6.61 -2.16
C VAL A 172 26.48 5.94 -2.82
N GLU A 173 27.69 6.46 -2.61
CA GLU A 173 28.88 5.95 -3.32
C GLU A 173 29.65 4.82 -2.63
N SER A 174 29.31 4.39 -1.41
CA SER A 174 29.98 3.24 -0.77
C SER A 174 29.16 1.93 -0.86
N GLY A 175 29.40 1.21 -1.95
CA GLY A 175 29.59 -0.25 -1.98
C GLY A 175 28.56 -1.18 -1.32
N GLU A 176 27.84 -1.91 -2.18
CA GLU A 176 27.28 -3.27 -1.98
C GLU A 176 25.97 -3.46 -1.20
N SER A 177 24.83 -3.23 -1.89
CA SER A 177 23.70 -4.18 -1.92
C SER A 177 22.80 -3.94 -3.16
N ASN A 178 22.59 -4.99 -3.97
CA ASN A 178 22.05 -4.89 -5.34
C ASN A 178 20.51 -4.77 -5.41
N ALA A 179 19.94 -3.57 -5.26
CA ALA A 179 18.56 -3.28 -5.69
C ALA A 179 18.41 -2.96 -7.19
N SER A 180 19.52 -3.00 -7.92
CA SER A 180 19.62 -2.70 -9.34
C SER A 180 19.65 -3.93 -10.25
N VAL A 181 19.35 -5.15 -9.76
CA VAL A 181 19.32 -6.33 -10.65
C VAL A 181 18.16 -6.13 -11.65
N PRO A 182 18.44 -5.91 -12.95
CA PRO A 182 17.39 -5.78 -13.93
C PRO A 182 16.57 -7.07 -13.94
N LEU A 183 15.25 -6.94 -13.85
CA LEU A 183 14.34 -8.05 -14.07
C LEU A 183 14.35 -8.36 -15.56
N ILE A 184 15.07 -9.41 -15.91
CA ILE A 184 15.21 -9.85 -17.28
C ILE A 184 13.90 -10.55 -17.67
N GLN A 185 13.33 -10.11 -18.78
CA GLN A 185 12.28 -10.81 -19.48
C GLN A 185 12.85 -11.38 -20.77
N GLN A 186 12.73 -12.70 -20.93
CA GLN A 186 13.11 -13.41 -22.14
C GLN A 186 11.88 -13.88 -22.91
N GLN A 187 11.76 -13.46 -24.17
CA GLN A 187 10.72 -13.93 -25.06
C GLN A 187 11.27 -14.89 -26.11
N PHE A 188 10.74 -16.11 -26.13
CA PHE A 188 11.08 -17.14 -27.11
C PHE A 188 9.94 -17.34 -28.11
N VAL A 189 10.27 -17.55 -29.38
CA VAL A 189 9.34 -17.99 -30.45
C VAL A 189 10.00 -19.17 -31.15
N ASP A 190 9.29 -20.30 -31.27
CA ASP A 190 9.80 -21.55 -31.85
C ASP A 190 11.15 -22.02 -31.28
N GLY A 191 11.31 -21.88 -29.96
CA GLY A 191 12.54 -22.27 -29.24
C GLY A 191 13.73 -21.32 -29.43
N ARG A 192 13.59 -20.22 -30.18
CA ARG A 192 14.62 -19.19 -30.35
C ARG A 192 14.30 -17.95 -29.52
N LEU A 193 15.31 -17.37 -28.86
CA LEU A 193 15.17 -16.10 -28.15
C LEU A 193 14.99 -14.98 -29.18
N VAL A 194 13.85 -14.28 -29.14
CA VAL A 194 13.50 -13.21 -30.09
C VAL A 194 13.60 -11.83 -29.43
N ARG A 195 13.46 -11.74 -28.11
CA ARG A 195 13.51 -10.46 -27.38
C ARG A 195 14.05 -10.63 -25.96
N LEU A 196 15.00 -9.78 -25.59
CA LEU A 196 15.54 -9.64 -24.24
C LEU A 196 15.25 -8.22 -23.77
N GLN A 197 14.46 -8.08 -22.70
CA GLN A 197 14.13 -6.78 -22.11
C GLN A 197 14.47 -6.79 -20.63
N SER A 198 15.05 -5.69 -20.15
CA SER A 198 15.37 -5.50 -18.73
C SER A 198 14.38 -4.51 -18.15
N PHE A 199 13.71 -4.86 -17.06
CA PHE A 199 12.81 -3.95 -16.35
C PHE A 199 13.37 -3.64 -14.96
N SER A 200 13.13 -2.43 -14.48
CA SER A 200 13.37 -2.12 -13.07
C SER A 200 12.30 -2.82 -12.22
N GLY A 201 12.68 -3.31 -11.04
CA GLY A 201 11.73 -3.83 -10.06
C GLY A 201 10.63 -2.81 -9.73
N PHE A 202 10.95 -1.51 -9.72
CA PHE A 202 9.99 -0.43 -9.52
C PHE A 202 8.96 -0.32 -10.63
N GLU A 203 9.33 -0.55 -11.89
CA GLU A 203 8.40 -0.46 -13.02
C GLU A 203 7.38 -1.61 -12.97
N ILE A 204 7.84 -2.84 -12.73
CA ILE A 204 6.93 -3.98 -12.62
C ILE A 204 6.01 -3.83 -11.40
N THR A 205 6.57 -3.44 -10.25
CA THR A 205 5.79 -3.33 -9.01
C THR A 205 4.79 -2.18 -9.03
N VAL A 206 5.13 -0.99 -9.58
CA VAL A 206 4.17 0.13 -9.67
C VAL A 206 3.03 -0.19 -10.65
N MET A 207 3.35 -0.84 -11.76
CA MET A 207 2.34 -1.22 -12.74
C MET A 207 1.47 -2.35 -12.21
N ALA A 208 2.01 -3.29 -11.43
CA ALA A 208 1.25 -4.32 -10.75
C ALA A 208 0.32 -3.73 -9.66
N ALA A 209 0.84 -2.84 -8.82
CA ALA A 209 0.06 -2.18 -7.77
C ALA A 209 -1.11 -1.36 -8.36
N LYS A 210 -0.93 -0.73 -9.52
CA LYS A 210 -2.02 -0.06 -10.25
C LYS A 210 -2.99 -1.07 -10.87
N LEU A 211 -2.47 -2.10 -11.54
CA LEU A 211 -3.29 -3.11 -12.23
C LEU A 211 -4.15 -3.92 -11.25
N ALA A 212 -3.73 -4.06 -9.99
CA ALA A 212 -4.48 -4.76 -8.93
C ALA A 212 -5.89 -4.22 -8.70
N TYR A 213 -6.18 -2.98 -9.12
CA TYR A 213 -7.51 -2.37 -9.02
C TYR A 213 -8.52 -2.88 -10.05
N GLU A 214 -8.06 -3.56 -11.09
CA GLU A 214 -8.90 -4.04 -12.18
C GLU A 214 -9.54 -5.40 -11.87
N ASN A 215 -10.56 -5.78 -12.65
CA ASN A 215 -11.17 -7.11 -12.50
C ASN A 215 -10.25 -8.23 -13.01
N ALA A 216 -10.52 -9.47 -12.60
CA ALA A 216 -9.68 -10.62 -12.91
C ALA A 216 -9.44 -10.82 -14.43
N ALA A 217 -10.48 -10.67 -15.26
CA ALA A 217 -10.36 -10.86 -16.71
C ALA A 217 -9.51 -9.76 -17.36
N TYR A 218 -9.61 -8.52 -16.89
CA TYR A 218 -8.79 -7.41 -17.35
C TYR A 218 -7.32 -7.63 -16.97
N ILE A 219 -7.05 -8.00 -15.71
CA ILE A 219 -5.69 -8.29 -15.22
C ILE A 219 -5.07 -9.42 -16.04
N GLU A 220 -5.78 -10.53 -16.20
CA GLU A 220 -5.31 -11.68 -16.99
C GLU A 220 -4.98 -11.28 -18.43
N ASN A 221 -5.86 -10.50 -19.06
CA ASN A 221 -5.66 -9.99 -20.42
C ASN A 221 -4.41 -9.11 -20.52
N VAL A 222 -4.20 -8.16 -19.60
CA VAL A 222 -3.00 -7.31 -19.58
C VAL A 222 -1.74 -8.14 -19.37
N VAL A 223 -1.74 -9.03 -18.37
CA VAL A 223 -0.57 -9.86 -18.03
C VAL A 223 -0.18 -10.76 -19.22
N LYS A 224 -1.14 -11.46 -19.81
CA LYS A 224 -0.87 -12.39 -20.92
C LYS A 224 -0.58 -11.67 -22.24
N ASN A 225 -1.37 -10.66 -22.57
CA ASN A 225 -1.35 -10.07 -23.92
C ASN A 225 -0.49 -8.81 -24.04
N VAL A 226 -0.35 -8.02 -22.97
CA VAL A 226 0.47 -6.80 -22.96
C VAL A 226 1.85 -7.09 -22.36
N TRP A 227 1.91 -7.65 -21.16
CA TRP A 227 3.18 -7.91 -20.48
C TRP A 227 3.88 -9.16 -21.01
N LYS A 228 3.16 -10.06 -21.69
CA LYS A 228 3.68 -11.36 -22.15
C LYS A 228 4.24 -12.21 -21.01
N CYS A 229 3.61 -12.12 -19.84
CA CYS A 229 3.95 -12.86 -18.63
C CYS A 229 2.94 -13.98 -18.36
N ASN A 230 3.28 -14.87 -17.44
CA ASN A 230 2.39 -15.92 -16.99
C ASN A 230 1.51 -15.43 -15.83
N PHE A 231 0.21 -15.44 -16.05
CA PHE A 231 -0.78 -15.14 -15.02
C PHE A 231 -1.04 -16.37 -14.16
N VAL A 232 -0.63 -16.33 -12.90
CA VAL A 232 -0.81 -17.45 -11.96
C VAL A 232 -2.23 -17.48 -11.43
N GLY A 233 -2.79 -16.33 -11.08
CA GLY A 233 -4.18 -16.24 -10.66
C GLY A 233 -4.55 -14.93 -9.96
N PHE A 234 -5.85 -14.69 -9.89
CA PHE A 234 -6.47 -13.64 -9.09
C PHE A 234 -7.22 -14.29 -7.91
N TYR A 235 -7.06 -13.70 -6.73
CA TYR A 235 -7.57 -14.25 -5.48
C TYR A 235 -8.46 -13.22 -4.80
N ASN A 236 -9.77 -13.46 -4.85
CA ASN A 236 -10.76 -12.71 -4.09
C ASN A 236 -10.93 -13.40 -2.72
N CYS A 237 -10.46 -12.76 -1.66
CA CYS A 237 -10.28 -13.39 -0.35
C CYS A 237 -11.28 -12.87 0.68
N TRP A 238 -11.75 -13.78 1.52
CA TRP A 238 -12.74 -13.56 2.55
C TRP A 238 -12.16 -12.85 3.77
N ASN A 239 -12.86 -11.82 4.23
CA ASN A 239 -12.62 -11.18 5.50
C ASN A 239 -13.81 -11.47 6.43
N LYS A 240 -13.59 -12.33 7.41
CA LYS A 240 -14.67 -12.79 8.31
C LYS A 240 -15.24 -11.70 9.21
N PHE A 241 -14.48 -10.63 9.47
CA PHE A 241 -14.95 -9.52 10.30
C PHE A 241 -15.81 -8.55 9.50
N ALA A 242 -15.61 -8.47 8.18
CA ALA A 242 -16.48 -7.74 7.26
C ALA A 242 -17.65 -8.59 6.75
N ASN A 243 -17.57 -9.92 6.88
CA ASN A 243 -18.50 -10.87 6.29
C ASN A 243 -18.63 -10.69 4.77
N ASP A 244 -17.51 -10.40 4.10
CA ASP A 244 -17.44 -10.14 2.67
C ASP A 244 -16.03 -10.44 2.10
N HIS A 245 -15.90 -10.53 0.79
CA HIS A 245 -14.63 -10.67 0.09
C HIS A 245 -13.98 -9.30 -0.16
N THR A 246 -13.33 -8.77 0.87
CA THR A 246 -12.77 -7.40 0.85
C THR A 246 -11.31 -7.34 0.43
N THR A 247 -10.62 -8.47 0.32
CA THR A 247 -9.16 -8.48 0.08
C THR A 247 -8.84 -9.19 -1.22
N GLN A 248 -8.23 -8.45 -2.14
CA GLN A 248 -7.90 -8.95 -3.47
C GLN A 248 -6.40 -8.88 -3.70
N ALA A 249 -5.88 -9.92 -4.34
CA ALA A 249 -4.50 -9.97 -4.77
C ALA A 249 -4.38 -10.77 -6.06
N PHE A 250 -3.35 -10.52 -6.84
CA PHE A 250 -3.00 -11.38 -7.96
C PHE A 250 -1.52 -11.75 -7.93
N VAL A 251 -1.21 -12.87 -8.57
CA VAL A 251 0.16 -13.39 -8.68
C VAL A 251 0.52 -13.54 -10.15
N VAL A 252 1.72 -13.08 -10.49
CA VAL A 252 2.29 -13.14 -11.84
C VAL A 252 3.72 -13.65 -11.78
N THR A 253 4.09 -14.45 -12.77
CA THR A 253 5.47 -14.89 -13.00
C THR A 253 5.91 -14.46 -14.39
N GLU A 254 7.22 -14.29 -14.61
CA GLU A 254 7.78 -14.01 -15.94
C GLU A 254 7.34 -15.08 -16.95
N LYS A 255 7.46 -16.35 -16.57
CA LYS A 255 7.21 -17.53 -17.40
C LYS A 255 6.38 -18.57 -16.64
N ALA A 256 5.75 -19.48 -17.38
CA ALA A 256 4.94 -20.57 -16.82
C ALA A 256 5.79 -21.66 -16.13
N SER A 257 7.07 -21.79 -16.47
CA SER A 257 8.05 -22.67 -15.81
C SER A 257 9.40 -21.98 -15.72
N ASP A 258 10.19 -22.25 -14.67
CA ASP A 258 11.55 -21.71 -14.46
C ASP A 258 11.66 -20.18 -14.65
N SER A 259 10.83 -19.45 -13.90
CA SER A 259 10.75 -17.99 -13.93
C SER A 259 11.90 -17.39 -13.12
N SER A 260 12.47 -16.27 -13.57
CA SER A 260 13.52 -15.57 -12.81
C SER A 260 12.95 -14.68 -11.70
N TRP A 261 11.68 -14.29 -11.81
CA TRP A 261 10.98 -13.48 -10.81
C TRP A 261 9.48 -13.79 -10.73
N MET A 262 8.88 -13.36 -9.63
CA MET A 262 7.45 -13.45 -9.36
C MET A 262 6.99 -12.22 -8.59
N VAL A 263 5.78 -11.75 -8.84
CA VAL A 263 5.18 -10.63 -8.11
C VAL A 263 3.86 -11.05 -7.48
N VAL A 264 3.70 -10.74 -6.19
CA VAL A 264 2.41 -10.72 -5.50
C VAL A 264 2.00 -9.26 -5.37
N SER A 265 0.83 -8.92 -5.92
CA SER A 265 0.30 -7.57 -5.82
C SER A 265 -1.03 -7.57 -5.08
N PHE A 266 -1.10 -6.80 -3.99
CA PHE A 266 -2.32 -6.56 -3.23
C PHE A 266 -3.04 -5.33 -3.76
N ARG A 267 -4.35 -5.47 -3.93
CA ARG A 267 -5.25 -4.38 -4.29
C ARG A 267 -5.44 -3.43 -3.10
N GLY A 268 -5.44 -2.13 -3.38
CA GLY A 268 -5.86 -1.11 -2.42
C GLY A 268 -7.34 -0.72 -2.57
N THR A 269 -7.72 0.41 -1.99
CA THR A 269 -9.12 0.82 -1.93
C THR A 269 -9.57 1.64 -3.14
N GLU A 270 -10.71 1.32 -3.75
CA GLU A 270 -11.29 2.18 -4.79
C GLU A 270 -11.67 3.56 -4.22
N PRO A 271 -11.50 4.67 -4.98
CA PRO A 271 -11.83 6.02 -4.50
C PRO A 271 -13.26 6.20 -3.95
N PHE A 272 -14.23 5.42 -4.44
CA PHE A 272 -15.62 5.47 -3.99
C PHE A 272 -15.97 4.43 -2.92
N ASN A 273 -15.03 3.53 -2.57
CA ASN A 273 -15.19 2.56 -1.50
C ASN A 273 -14.58 3.09 -0.19
N MET A 274 -15.17 4.15 0.35
CA MET A 274 -14.63 4.88 1.51
C MET A 274 -14.61 4.08 2.83
N ARG A 275 -15.25 2.90 2.89
CA ARG A 275 -15.14 1.99 4.04
C ARG A 275 -13.69 1.54 4.24
N ASP A 276 -12.93 1.31 3.18
CA ASP A 276 -11.56 0.83 3.40
C ASP A 276 -10.59 1.98 3.70
N TRP A 277 -10.89 3.23 3.31
CA TRP A 277 -10.16 4.42 3.80
C TRP A 277 -10.38 4.61 5.31
N SER A 278 -11.58 4.29 5.81
CA SER A 278 -11.89 4.33 7.24
C SER A 278 -11.07 3.32 8.06
N THR A 279 -10.61 2.24 7.42
CA THR A 279 -9.69 1.28 8.01
C THR A 279 -8.32 1.93 8.22
N ASP A 280 -7.80 2.68 7.26
CA ASP A 280 -6.48 3.33 7.33
C ASP A 280 -6.37 4.44 8.40
N VAL A 281 -7.51 4.99 8.82
CA VAL A 281 -7.59 6.06 9.85
C VAL A 281 -7.92 5.48 11.24
N ASN A 282 -8.29 4.20 11.34
CA ASN A 282 -8.57 3.59 12.62
C ASN A 282 -7.28 3.51 13.46
N LEU A 283 -7.35 3.91 14.73
CA LEU A 283 -6.22 3.85 15.66
C LEU A 283 -6.13 2.50 16.38
N SER A 284 -6.91 1.50 15.94
CA SER A 284 -7.00 0.20 16.60
C SER A 284 -5.81 -0.68 16.27
N TRP A 285 -5.25 -1.29 17.30
CA TRP A 285 -4.11 -2.19 17.20
C TRP A 285 -4.26 -3.43 18.07
N LEU A 286 -3.54 -4.48 17.68
CA LEU A 286 -3.44 -5.75 18.38
C LEU A 286 -1.97 -6.05 18.67
N GLY A 287 -1.66 -6.45 19.91
CA GLY A 287 -0.34 -6.96 20.28
C GLY A 287 -0.10 -8.32 19.64
N MET A 288 0.97 -8.43 18.84
CA MET A 288 1.35 -9.63 18.09
C MET A 288 2.67 -10.23 18.61
N GLY A 289 2.89 -10.16 19.93
CA GLY A 289 4.08 -10.70 20.59
C GLY A 289 5.36 -9.99 20.13
N GLU A 290 6.33 -10.74 19.61
CA GLU A 290 7.59 -10.16 19.09
C GLU A 290 7.39 -9.14 17.96
N MET A 291 6.26 -9.21 17.26
CA MET A 291 5.91 -8.31 16.18
C MET A 291 5.49 -6.91 16.67
N GLY A 292 5.25 -6.72 17.98
CA GLY A 292 4.78 -5.45 18.54
C GLY A 292 3.30 -5.20 18.27
N HIS A 293 2.88 -3.93 18.31
CA HIS A 293 1.51 -3.53 18.01
C HIS A 293 1.31 -3.35 16.51
N VAL A 294 0.28 -4.00 15.96
CA VAL A 294 -0.05 -3.98 14.53
C VAL A 294 -1.49 -3.52 14.35
N HIS A 295 -1.72 -2.71 13.32
CA HIS A 295 -3.04 -2.20 12.99
C HIS A 295 -4.04 -3.34 12.72
N VAL A 296 -5.11 -3.40 13.53
CA VAL A 296 -6.02 -4.54 13.54
C VAL A 296 -6.78 -4.69 12.22
N GLY A 297 -7.08 -3.58 11.54
CA GLY A 297 -7.77 -3.60 10.26
C GLY A 297 -6.98 -4.32 9.17
N PHE A 298 -5.65 -4.13 9.15
CA PHE A 298 -4.77 -4.78 8.18
C PHE A 298 -4.61 -6.27 8.50
N LEU A 299 -4.52 -6.62 9.79
CA LEU A 299 -4.55 -8.01 10.22
C LEU A 299 -5.85 -8.71 9.77
N LYS A 300 -7.02 -8.08 9.99
CA LYS A 300 -8.33 -8.60 9.59
C LYS A 300 -8.43 -8.84 8.09
N ALA A 301 -8.03 -7.85 7.29
CA ALA A 301 -7.99 -7.97 5.83
C ALA A 301 -7.04 -9.10 5.37
N LEU A 302 -5.89 -9.26 6.02
CA LEU A 302 -4.93 -10.28 5.64
C LEU A 302 -5.35 -11.71 6.06
N GLY A 303 -6.14 -11.86 7.13
CA GLY A 303 -6.69 -13.15 7.54
C GLY A 303 -6.60 -13.46 9.04
N LEU A 304 -6.64 -12.44 9.90
CA LEU A 304 -6.72 -12.59 11.36
C LEU A 304 -7.84 -13.55 11.76
N GLN A 305 -7.61 -14.31 12.82
CA GLN A 305 -8.57 -15.26 13.37
C GLN A 305 -9.18 -14.82 14.70
N GLU A 306 -8.40 -14.27 15.61
CA GLU A 306 -8.91 -13.83 16.91
C GLU A 306 -8.42 -12.43 17.24
N GLU A 307 -9.28 -11.62 17.85
CA GLU A 307 -8.98 -10.22 18.24
C GLU A 307 -8.97 -10.04 19.77
N ASP A 308 -8.86 -11.14 20.54
CA ASP A 308 -8.94 -11.08 22.01
C ASP A 308 -7.69 -10.47 22.67
N GLY A 309 -6.57 -10.37 21.93
CA GLY A 309 -5.32 -9.78 22.39
C GLY A 309 -4.58 -10.61 23.43
N THR A 310 -4.95 -11.89 23.59
CA THR A 310 -4.39 -12.76 24.63
C THR A 310 -3.17 -13.54 24.14
N ASP A 311 -3.22 -14.04 22.90
CA ASP A 311 -2.16 -14.86 22.30
C ASP A 311 -2.08 -14.60 20.79
N ALA A 312 -0.90 -14.17 20.32
CA ALA A 312 -0.61 -13.93 18.91
C ALA A 312 -0.76 -15.20 18.05
N ALA A 313 -0.47 -16.39 18.59
CA ALA A 313 -0.59 -17.66 17.88
C ALA A 313 -2.07 -18.09 17.70
N ARG A 314 -2.95 -17.71 18.63
CA ARG A 314 -4.40 -17.84 18.46
C ARG A 314 -4.98 -16.78 17.53
N ALA A 315 -4.47 -15.54 17.66
CA ALA A 315 -4.85 -14.43 16.79
C ALA A 315 -4.55 -14.75 15.32
N PHE A 316 -3.38 -15.31 15.02
CA PHE A 316 -2.95 -15.64 13.66
C PHE A 316 -2.26 -17.02 13.62
N PRO A 317 -3.03 -18.12 13.63
CA PRO A 317 -2.46 -19.48 13.69
C PRO A 317 -1.64 -19.82 12.45
N LYS A 318 -0.62 -20.67 12.61
CA LYS A 318 0.19 -21.13 11.48
C LYS A 318 -0.60 -22.05 10.54
N ALA A 319 -1.37 -22.98 11.11
CA ALA A 319 -2.24 -23.85 10.33
C ALA A 319 -3.38 -23.02 9.71
N SER A 320 -3.74 -23.33 8.47
CA SER A 320 -4.95 -22.75 7.88
C SER A 320 -6.15 -23.11 8.75
N PRO A 321 -7.04 -22.16 9.09
CA PRO A 321 -8.24 -22.46 9.86
C PRO A 321 -9.08 -23.52 9.13
N SER A 322 -9.46 -24.59 9.84
CA SER A 322 -10.27 -25.70 9.29
C SER A 322 -11.65 -25.26 8.79
N ASN A 323 -12.12 -24.09 9.21
CA ASN A 323 -13.43 -23.55 8.87
C ASN A 323 -13.43 -22.69 7.59
N ALA A 324 -12.29 -22.54 6.91
CA ALA A 324 -12.24 -21.84 5.63
C ALA A 324 -12.88 -22.72 4.54
N ALA A 325 -14.16 -22.49 4.25
CA ALA A 325 -14.83 -23.11 3.11
C ALA A 325 -14.07 -22.78 1.81
N ALA A 326 -14.14 -23.66 0.80
CA ALA A 326 -13.38 -23.51 -0.44
C ALA A 326 -13.66 -22.19 -1.19
N ASP A 327 -14.86 -21.62 -1.00
CA ASP A 327 -15.32 -20.34 -1.54
C ASP A 327 -14.91 -19.12 -0.69
N LYS A 328 -14.34 -19.33 0.50
CA LYS A 328 -13.94 -18.28 1.46
C LYS A 328 -12.47 -18.37 1.86
N PRO A 329 -11.53 -18.27 0.90
CA PRO A 329 -10.11 -18.30 1.21
C PRO A 329 -9.67 -17.05 1.97
N PHE A 330 -8.92 -17.20 3.06
CA PHE A 330 -8.24 -16.09 3.73
C PHE A 330 -6.96 -15.72 2.99
N ALA A 331 -6.69 -14.41 2.82
CA ALA A 331 -5.65 -13.91 1.92
C ALA A 331 -4.25 -14.45 2.22
N TYR A 332 -3.80 -14.35 3.48
CA TYR A 332 -2.48 -14.85 3.90
C TYR A 332 -2.31 -16.33 3.58
N TYR A 333 -3.23 -17.16 4.06
CA TYR A 333 -3.11 -18.61 3.95
C TYR A 333 -3.16 -19.04 2.48
N LYS A 334 -4.09 -18.48 1.70
CA LYS A 334 -4.20 -18.80 0.29
C LYS A 334 -2.95 -18.40 -0.49
N LEU A 335 -2.44 -17.19 -0.29
CA LEU A 335 -1.24 -16.71 -0.98
C LEU A 335 0.01 -17.46 -0.53
N ARG A 336 0.14 -17.80 0.76
CA ARG A 336 1.24 -18.64 1.27
C ARG A 336 1.30 -19.98 0.55
N GLU A 337 0.17 -20.68 0.44
CA GLU A 337 0.12 -21.97 -0.26
C GLU A 337 0.39 -21.83 -1.76
N VAL A 338 -0.15 -20.78 -2.40
CA VAL A 338 0.16 -20.46 -3.81
C VAL A 338 1.65 -20.25 -4.00
N LEU A 339 2.29 -19.45 -3.15
CA LEU A 339 3.73 -19.19 -3.23
C LEU A 339 4.55 -20.46 -3.04
N LYS A 340 4.22 -21.31 -2.07
CA LYS A 340 4.87 -22.63 -1.90
C LYS A 340 4.77 -23.47 -3.17
N SER A 341 3.60 -23.52 -3.80
CA SER A 341 3.44 -24.24 -5.06
C SER A 341 4.26 -23.64 -6.19
N GLN A 342 4.27 -22.31 -6.32
CA GLN A 342 4.98 -21.65 -7.40
C GLN A 342 6.51 -21.69 -7.22
N LEU A 343 7.04 -21.67 -6.00
CA LEU A 343 8.47 -21.82 -5.73
C LEU A 343 9.00 -23.22 -6.09
N LYS A 344 8.15 -24.25 -6.08
CA LYS A 344 8.50 -25.58 -6.60
C LYS A 344 8.61 -25.58 -8.13
N ILE A 345 7.76 -24.81 -8.82
CA ILE A 345 7.77 -24.67 -10.29
C ILE A 345 8.91 -23.73 -10.74
N HIS A 346 9.30 -22.79 -9.88
CA HIS A 346 10.28 -21.76 -10.15
C HIS A 346 11.32 -21.67 -9.02
N PRO A 347 12.22 -22.67 -8.90
CA PRO A 347 13.15 -22.77 -7.77
C PRO A 347 14.12 -21.58 -7.66
N ASN A 348 14.34 -20.86 -8.77
CA ASN A 348 15.25 -19.72 -8.88
C ASN A 348 14.53 -18.35 -8.87
N ALA A 349 13.20 -18.32 -8.73
CA ALA A 349 12.45 -17.07 -8.82
C ALA A 349 12.69 -16.16 -7.60
N ASN A 350 13.05 -14.91 -7.86
CA ASN A 350 13.00 -13.84 -6.86
C ASN A 350 11.55 -13.37 -6.66
N LEU A 351 11.11 -13.29 -5.41
CA LEU A 351 9.77 -12.84 -5.04
C LEU A 351 9.76 -11.34 -4.74
N PHE A 352 8.81 -10.64 -5.34
CA PHE A 352 8.49 -9.24 -5.09
C PHE A 352 7.08 -9.15 -4.51
N VAL A 353 6.91 -8.36 -3.46
CA VAL A 353 5.60 -8.10 -2.87
C VAL A 353 5.32 -6.61 -3.00
N THR A 354 4.14 -6.26 -3.50
CA THR A 354 3.78 -4.87 -3.77
C THR A 354 2.30 -4.58 -3.55
N GLY A 355 1.98 -3.31 -3.45
CA GLY A 355 0.62 -2.81 -3.38
C GLY A 355 0.61 -1.29 -3.23
N HIS A 356 -0.54 -0.70 -3.54
CA HIS A 356 -0.81 0.72 -3.38
C HIS A 356 -1.84 0.94 -2.26
N SER A 357 -1.74 2.03 -1.50
CA SER A 357 -2.71 2.37 -0.44
C SER A 357 -2.82 1.25 0.61
N LEU A 358 -4.03 0.83 0.98
CA LEU A 358 -4.30 -0.39 1.78
C LEU A 358 -3.52 -1.62 1.27
N GLY A 359 -3.40 -1.80 -0.05
CA GLY A 359 -2.61 -2.88 -0.63
C GLY A 359 -1.12 -2.79 -0.26
N GLY A 360 -0.60 -1.57 -0.10
CA GLY A 360 0.75 -1.34 0.41
C GLY A 360 0.90 -1.75 1.88
N ALA A 361 -0.11 -1.53 2.72
CA ALA A 361 -0.12 -2.02 4.09
C ALA A 361 -0.11 -3.56 4.15
N LEU A 362 -0.93 -4.21 3.34
CA LEU A 362 -0.96 -5.67 3.23
C LEU A 362 0.36 -6.24 2.69
N ALA A 363 0.97 -5.56 1.72
CA ALA A 363 2.27 -5.93 1.16
C ALA A 363 3.40 -5.88 2.21
N ALA A 364 3.35 -4.94 3.15
CA ALA A 364 4.29 -4.86 4.26
C ALA A 364 3.98 -5.86 5.39
N LEU A 365 2.70 -6.11 5.67
CA LEU A 365 2.28 -7.04 6.72
C LEU A 365 2.49 -8.51 6.33
N PHE A 366 2.28 -8.86 5.07
CA PHE A 366 2.41 -10.22 4.55
C PHE A 366 3.76 -10.90 4.91
N PRO A 367 4.93 -10.30 4.61
CA PRO A 367 6.22 -10.87 5.02
C PRO A 367 6.44 -10.91 6.53
N ALA A 368 5.86 -9.97 7.29
CA ALA A 368 5.91 -10.03 8.76
C ALA A 368 5.19 -11.28 9.29
N VAL A 369 4.02 -11.63 8.74
CA VAL A 369 3.30 -12.85 9.13
C VAL A 369 4.00 -14.11 8.62
N LEU A 370 4.63 -14.09 7.44
CA LEU A 370 5.51 -15.18 6.99
C LEU A 370 6.67 -15.42 7.97
N ALA A 371 7.31 -14.36 8.44
CA ALA A 371 8.37 -14.43 9.45
C ALA A 371 7.84 -14.97 10.79
N PHE A 372 6.67 -14.51 11.22
CA PHE A 372 6.00 -14.99 12.42
C PHE A 372 5.70 -16.50 12.36
N HIS A 373 5.27 -16.99 11.20
CA HIS A 373 5.05 -18.42 10.96
C HIS A 373 6.31 -19.19 10.56
N GLN A 374 7.47 -18.55 10.51
CA GLN A 374 8.77 -19.14 10.15
C GLN A 374 8.75 -19.81 8.76
N GLU A 375 8.10 -19.18 7.79
CA GLU A 375 8.01 -19.65 6.40
C GLU A 375 9.29 -19.33 5.60
N LYS A 376 10.40 -19.92 6.04
CA LYS A 376 11.75 -19.66 5.52
C LYS A 376 11.88 -19.85 4.01
N GLU A 377 11.25 -20.89 3.45
CA GLU A 377 11.29 -21.18 2.01
C GLU A 377 10.81 -19.99 1.16
N ILE A 378 9.78 -19.27 1.63
CA ILE A 378 9.26 -18.08 0.93
C ILE A 378 10.15 -16.86 1.23
N LEU A 379 10.53 -16.68 2.50
CA LEU A 379 11.34 -15.53 2.94
C LEU A 379 12.72 -15.51 2.28
N ASP A 380 13.35 -16.67 2.07
CA ASP A 380 14.66 -16.80 1.41
C ASP A 380 14.60 -16.40 -0.08
N ARG A 381 13.39 -16.32 -0.65
CA ARG A 381 13.15 -15.87 -2.02
C ARG A 381 12.65 -14.43 -2.08
N LEU A 382 12.24 -13.84 -0.96
CA LEU A 382 11.72 -12.48 -0.89
C LEU A 382 12.85 -11.48 -1.12
N ARG A 383 12.81 -10.81 -2.27
CA ARG A 383 13.85 -9.87 -2.70
C ARG A 383 13.52 -8.44 -2.33
N PHE A 384 12.30 -7.97 -2.64
CA PHE A 384 11.87 -6.62 -2.29
C PHE A 384 10.40 -6.58 -1.90
N VAL A 385 10.11 -5.68 -0.96
CA VAL A 385 8.77 -5.21 -0.67
C VAL A 385 8.74 -3.75 -1.10
N ILE A 386 8.08 -3.47 -2.22
CA ILE A 386 7.98 -2.11 -2.77
C ILE A 386 6.53 -1.67 -2.70
N THR A 387 6.26 -0.62 -1.96
CA THR A 387 4.88 -0.15 -1.72
C THR A 387 4.73 1.30 -2.13
N TYR A 388 3.49 1.68 -2.46
CA TYR A 388 3.16 3.00 -2.99
C TYR A 388 2.05 3.61 -2.15
N GLY A 389 2.28 4.78 -1.56
CA GLY A 389 1.26 5.42 -0.72
C GLY A 389 0.84 4.58 0.48
N GLN A 390 1.75 3.75 1.01
CA GLN A 390 1.47 2.85 2.14
C GLN A 390 1.21 3.64 3.44
N PRO A 391 0.12 3.37 4.19
CA PRO A 391 -0.11 3.90 5.53
C PRO A 391 0.80 3.23 6.58
N ARG A 392 0.88 3.79 7.79
CA ARG A 392 1.63 3.16 8.90
C ARG A 392 0.94 1.86 9.32
N VAL A 393 1.70 0.78 9.48
CA VAL A 393 1.15 -0.58 9.67
C VAL A 393 1.20 -1.02 11.13
N GLY A 394 2.20 -0.58 11.88
CA GLY A 394 2.40 -0.95 13.27
C GLY A 394 3.29 0.07 13.97
N ASP A 395 3.71 -0.25 15.18
CA ASP A 395 4.60 0.58 15.98
C ASP A 395 6.09 0.45 15.58
N LYS A 396 6.97 1.11 16.33
CA LYS A 396 8.43 1.01 16.14
C LYS A 396 8.95 -0.42 16.34
N THR A 397 8.31 -1.22 17.20
CA THR A 397 8.65 -2.62 17.41
C THR A 397 8.32 -3.45 16.17
N PHE A 398 7.19 -3.21 15.52
CA PHE A 398 6.84 -3.80 14.23
C PHE A 398 7.84 -3.43 13.14
N ALA A 399 8.21 -2.15 13.04
CA ALA A 399 9.21 -1.69 12.08
C ALA A 399 10.56 -2.39 12.29
N GLY A 400 11.01 -2.51 13.55
CA GLY A 400 12.23 -3.24 13.91
C GLY A 400 12.12 -4.75 13.65
N TYR A 401 10.97 -5.35 13.92
CA TYR A 401 10.70 -6.77 13.65
C TYR A 401 10.84 -7.09 12.17
N LEU A 402 10.23 -6.29 11.29
CA LEU A 402 10.31 -6.49 9.85
C LEU A 402 11.76 -6.35 9.35
N ALA A 403 12.48 -5.33 9.82
CA ALA A 403 13.89 -5.12 9.48
C ALA A 403 14.78 -6.30 9.93
N ALA A 404 14.51 -6.88 11.10
CA ALA A 404 15.31 -7.98 11.64
C ALA A 404 14.97 -9.36 11.06
N LYS A 405 13.68 -9.63 10.76
CA LYS A 405 13.18 -10.96 10.38
C LYS A 405 12.90 -11.13 8.89
N ALA A 406 12.84 -10.04 8.14
CA ALA A 406 12.87 -10.04 6.68
C ALA A 406 14.05 -9.19 6.13
N PRO A 407 15.30 -9.39 6.61
CA PRO A 407 16.41 -8.48 6.33
C PRO A 407 16.89 -8.49 4.86
N ALA A 408 16.54 -9.53 4.09
CA ALA A 408 16.78 -9.56 2.65
C ALA A 408 15.97 -8.50 1.87
N THR A 409 15.06 -7.79 2.55
CA THR A 409 14.20 -6.76 1.99
C THR A 409 14.64 -5.37 2.43
N ALA A 410 15.14 -4.58 1.47
CA ALA A 410 14.90 -3.14 1.58
C ALA A 410 13.39 -2.97 1.41
N ALA A 411 12.65 -2.80 2.51
CA ALA A 411 11.27 -2.33 2.43
C ALA A 411 11.34 -0.90 1.89
N LEU A 412 10.99 -0.73 0.62
CA LEU A 412 11.05 0.53 -0.10
C LEU A 412 9.64 1.10 -0.19
N ARG A 413 9.44 2.22 0.47
CA ARG A 413 8.16 2.92 0.51
C ARG A 413 8.22 4.12 -0.40
N VAL A 414 7.46 4.13 -1.48
CA VAL A 414 7.37 5.28 -2.37
C VAL A 414 6.25 6.19 -1.91
N VAL A 415 6.56 7.47 -1.69
CA VAL A 415 5.60 8.48 -1.25
C VAL A 415 5.62 9.67 -2.20
N TYR A 416 4.45 10.11 -2.66
CA TYR A 416 4.32 11.26 -3.54
C TYR A 416 3.73 12.47 -2.80
N ARG A 417 4.49 13.57 -2.74
CA ARG A 417 4.05 14.88 -2.22
C ARG A 417 3.25 14.79 -0.89
N TYR A 418 2.06 15.39 -0.89
CA TYR A 418 1.13 15.51 0.22
C TYR A 418 0.07 14.40 0.25
N ASP A 419 0.34 13.24 -0.36
CA ASP A 419 -0.52 12.05 -0.26
C ASP A 419 -0.99 11.77 1.18
N VAL A 420 -2.29 11.88 1.44
CA VAL A 420 -2.85 11.74 2.78
C VAL A 420 -2.59 10.36 3.41
N VAL A 421 -2.47 9.29 2.63
CA VAL A 421 -2.48 7.92 3.16
C VAL A 421 -1.20 7.54 3.93
N PRO A 422 0.02 7.84 3.43
CA PRO A 422 1.24 7.69 4.21
C PRO A 422 1.30 8.42 5.55
N ARG A 423 0.35 9.31 5.84
CA ARG A 423 0.31 10.16 7.04
C ARG A 423 -0.64 9.62 8.10
N VAL A 424 -1.33 8.51 7.81
CA VAL A 424 -2.24 7.82 8.73
C VAL A 424 -1.80 6.36 8.96
N PRO A 425 -2.21 5.73 10.07
CA PRO A 425 -2.78 6.36 11.26
C PRO A 425 -1.79 7.33 11.92
N PHE A 426 -2.30 8.26 12.73
CA PHE A 426 -1.46 9.29 13.39
C PHE A 426 -0.56 8.67 14.44
N ASP A 427 0.63 9.26 14.62
CA ASP A 427 1.45 9.05 15.81
C ASP A 427 0.93 10.00 16.89
N SER A 428 0.09 9.48 17.79
CA SER A 428 -0.58 10.21 18.87
C SER A 428 -0.38 9.47 20.19
N PRO A 429 0.83 9.52 20.77
CA PRO A 429 1.08 8.94 22.08
C PRO A 429 0.20 9.61 23.15
N PRO A 430 -0.34 8.88 24.12
CA PRO A 430 -0.13 7.44 24.39
C PRO A 430 -1.16 6.52 23.70
N VAL A 431 -2.08 7.04 22.89
CA VAL A 431 -3.20 6.27 22.31
C VAL A 431 -2.75 5.40 21.13
N ALA A 432 -1.83 5.90 20.31
CA ALA A 432 -1.29 5.20 19.16
C ALA A 432 0.15 5.63 18.86
N GLU A 433 1.08 4.68 18.78
CA GLU A 433 2.52 4.90 18.52
C GLU A 433 2.92 4.35 17.13
N PHE A 434 2.05 4.53 16.11
CA PHE A 434 2.29 4.00 14.78
C PHE A 434 3.52 4.67 14.14
N ALA A 435 4.37 3.86 13.52
CA ALA A 435 5.59 4.30 12.87
C ALA A 435 5.77 3.66 11.49
N HIS A 436 6.55 4.31 10.63
CA HIS A 436 7.04 3.69 9.40
C HIS A 436 8.34 2.94 9.67
N GLY A 437 8.56 1.88 8.90
CA GLY A 437 9.84 1.21 8.76
C GLY A 437 10.38 1.33 7.33
N GLY A 438 11.59 0.82 7.12
CA GLY A 438 12.23 0.79 5.79
C GLY A 438 12.73 2.16 5.31
N THR A 439 13.00 2.27 4.01
CA THR A 439 13.46 3.49 3.37
C THR A 439 12.30 4.15 2.63
N CYS A 440 12.07 5.44 2.88
CA CYS A 440 11.08 6.23 2.15
C CYS A 440 11.74 6.88 0.93
N VAL A 441 11.27 6.53 -0.27
CA VAL A 441 11.60 7.22 -1.53
C VAL A 441 10.53 8.28 -1.76
N TYR A 442 10.83 9.51 -1.36
CA TYR A 442 9.91 10.64 -1.47
C TYR A 442 10.07 11.36 -2.80
N PHE A 443 8.95 11.64 -3.48
CA PHE A 443 8.91 12.42 -4.71
C PHE A 443 8.16 13.74 -4.50
N ASP A 444 8.78 14.83 -4.93
CA ASP A 444 8.16 16.15 -4.93
C ASP A 444 7.19 16.37 -6.10
N GLY A 445 6.68 17.60 -6.23
CA GLY A 445 5.72 17.96 -7.28
C GLY A 445 6.22 17.78 -8.70
N TRP A 446 7.53 17.83 -8.94
CA TRP A 446 8.11 17.66 -10.28
C TRP A 446 8.89 16.36 -10.39
N TYR A 447 8.54 15.38 -9.56
CA TYR A 447 9.13 14.04 -9.53
C TYR A 447 10.63 14.04 -9.21
N LYS A 448 11.14 15.06 -8.52
CA LYS A 448 12.47 14.98 -7.92
C LYS A 448 12.41 14.05 -6.70
N GLY A 449 13.20 13.00 -6.73
CA GLY A 449 13.27 11.96 -5.71
C GLY A 449 14.34 12.22 -4.66
N THR A 450 13.99 11.95 -3.39
CA THR A 450 14.89 11.98 -2.24
C THR A 450 14.68 10.71 -1.42
N ALA A 451 15.78 10.04 -1.05
CA ALA A 451 15.72 8.92 -0.12
C ALA A 451 15.78 9.46 1.32
N ILE A 452 14.81 9.04 2.14
CA ILE A 452 14.74 9.34 3.56
C ILE A 452 14.91 8.00 4.30
N ALA A 453 16.03 7.86 5.00
CA ALA A 453 16.41 6.61 5.66
C ALA A 453 15.64 6.39 6.97
N LYS A 454 15.77 5.17 7.53
CA LYS A 454 15.35 4.79 8.89
C LYS A 454 13.88 5.10 9.24
N GLY A 455 12.96 4.88 8.30
CA GLY A 455 11.53 5.10 8.54
C GLY A 455 11.14 6.57 8.66
N GLY A 456 12.01 7.50 8.24
CA GLY A 456 11.69 8.92 8.26
C GLY A 456 10.43 9.21 7.43
N ASP A 457 9.58 10.07 8.00
CA ASP A 457 8.34 10.48 7.36
C ASP A 457 8.61 11.42 6.17
N ALA A 458 7.73 11.35 5.17
CA ALA A 458 7.68 12.37 4.13
C ALA A 458 7.50 13.77 4.75
N PRO A 459 7.93 14.87 4.10
CA PRO A 459 7.68 16.21 4.61
C PRO A 459 6.18 16.36 4.93
N ASN A 460 5.90 16.80 6.15
CA ASN A 460 4.59 16.72 6.83
C ASN A 460 4.20 15.30 7.31
N PRO A 461 4.67 14.85 8.50
CA PRO A 461 4.31 13.55 9.07
C PRO A 461 2.84 13.44 9.48
N ASN A 462 2.21 14.58 9.83
CA ASN A 462 0.86 14.66 10.36
C ASN A 462 0.00 15.56 9.47
N TYR A 463 -0.91 14.96 8.70
CA TYR A 463 -1.73 15.66 7.70
C TYR A 463 -2.43 16.94 8.23
N PHE A 464 -2.87 16.94 9.49
CA PHE A 464 -3.58 18.07 10.11
C PHE A 464 -2.67 19.17 10.70
N ASP A 465 -1.36 19.10 10.51
CA ASP A 465 -0.44 20.14 10.97
C ASP A 465 -0.69 21.48 10.21
N PRO A 466 -1.12 22.54 10.91
CA PRO A 466 -1.47 23.82 10.29
C PRO A 466 -0.32 24.47 9.51
N ARG A 467 0.93 24.15 9.85
CA ARG A 467 2.13 24.70 9.18
C ARG A 467 2.18 24.35 7.70
N TYR A 468 1.58 23.22 7.31
CA TYR A 468 1.59 22.74 5.93
C TYR A 468 0.32 23.07 5.16
N LEU A 469 -0.69 23.68 5.79
CA LEU A 469 -2.01 23.90 5.16
C LEU A 469 -1.91 24.72 3.86
N LEU A 470 -1.20 25.86 3.90
CA LEU A 470 -0.99 26.70 2.72
C LEU A 470 -0.23 25.96 1.63
N SER A 471 0.82 25.22 2.01
CA SER A 471 1.58 24.40 1.08
C SER A 471 0.69 23.34 0.44
N MET A 472 -0.12 22.62 1.20
CA MET A 472 -1.02 21.57 0.71
C MET A 472 -1.99 22.09 -0.35
N TYR A 473 -2.68 23.21 -0.10
CA TYR A 473 -3.58 23.81 -1.08
C TYR A 473 -2.84 24.36 -2.31
N GLY A 474 -1.69 25.02 -2.13
CA GLY A 474 -0.85 25.45 -3.25
C GLY A 474 -0.38 24.28 -4.11
N ASN A 475 -0.05 23.15 -3.48
CA ASN A 475 0.36 21.93 -4.16
C ASN A 475 -0.81 21.27 -4.91
N ALA A 476 -2.03 21.30 -4.36
CA ALA A 476 -3.24 20.81 -5.02
C ALA A 476 -3.57 21.58 -6.31
N TRP A 477 -3.47 22.92 -6.27
CA TRP A 477 -3.53 23.75 -7.48
C TRP A 477 -2.42 23.40 -8.47
N GLY A 478 -1.19 23.22 -7.97
CA GLY A 478 -0.05 22.79 -8.77
C GLY A 478 -0.25 21.43 -9.44
N ASP A 479 -0.91 20.46 -8.78
CA ASP A 479 -1.24 19.16 -9.37
C ASP A 479 -2.24 19.30 -10.51
N LEU A 480 -3.28 20.13 -10.33
CA LEU A 480 -4.27 20.37 -11.38
C LEU A 480 -3.64 21.03 -12.61
N VAL A 481 -2.84 22.07 -12.41
CA VAL A 481 -2.11 22.75 -13.49
C VAL A 481 -1.17 21.79 -14.19
N LYS A 482 -0.36 21.05 -13.43
CA LYS A 482 0.57 20.06 -13.98
C LYS A 482 -0.17 18.98 -14.77
N GLY A 483 -1.26 18.42 -14.26
CA GLY A 483 -2.07 17.43 -14.99
C GLY A 483 -2.53 17.95 -16.35
N ALA A 484 -2.89 19.23 -16.45
CA ALA A 484 -3.32 19.85 -17.70
C ALA A 484 -2.18 20.02 -18.73
N PHE A 485 -0.93 20.26 -18.29
CA PHE A 485 0.18 20.63 -19.17
C PHE A 485 1.30 19.57 -19.29
N LEU A 486 1.38 18.58 -18.39
CA LEU A 486 2.47 17.60 -18.35
C LEU A 486 2.62 16.83 -19.67
N GLY A 487 1.52 16.50 -20.32
CA GLY A 487 1.54 15.81 -21.62
C GLY A 487 2.13 16.64 -22.77
N MET A 488 2.20 17.96 -22.65
CA MET A 488 2.89 18.82 -23.63
C MET A 488 4.41 18.73 -23.47
N LYS A 489 4.89 18.52 -22.24
CA LYS A 489 6.32 18.44 -21.90
C LYS A 489 6.88 17.03 -22.07
N GLU A 490 6.21 16.03 -21.47
CA GLU A 490 6.72 14.66 -21.36
C GLU A 490 6.18 13.72 -22.45
N GLY A 491 5.25 14.21 -23.29
CA GLY A 491 4.66 13.49 -24.41
C GLY A 491 3.25 12.94 -24.15
N LYS A 492 2.65 12.38 -25.20
CA LYS A 492 1.22 12.01 -25.24
C LYS A 492 0.82 11.01 -24.14
N ASP A 493 1.72 10.10 -23.75
CA ASP A 493 1.48 9.11 -22.69
C ASP A 493 1.17 9.75 -21.32
N TYR A 494 1.66 10.98 -21.08
CA TYR A 494 1.49 11.69 -19.81
C TYR A 494 0.32 12.68 -19.83
N ARG A 495 -0.36 12.83 -20.98
CA ARG A 495 -1.56 13.66 -21.08
C ARG A 495 -2.67 13.10 -20.21
N GLU A 496 -3.34 13.98 -19.47
CA GLU A 496 -4.49 13.62 -18.65
C GLU A 496 -5.80 13.90 -19.36
N GLY A 497 -6.72 12.93 -19.24
CA GLY A 497 -8.09 13.07 -19.71
C GLY A 497 -8.96 13.79 -18.69
N ALA A 498 -10.21 14.07 -19.08
CA ALA A 498 -11.17 14.78 -18.24
C ALA A 498 -11.41 14.08 -16.88
N VAL A 499 -11.47 12.74 -16.86
CA VAL A 499 -11.66 11.96 -15.61
C VAL A 499 -10.51 12.21 -14.63
N SER A 500 -9.27 12.18 -15.11
CA SER A 500 -8.08 12.46 -14.29
C SER A 500 -8.07 13.90 -13.78
N LEU A 501 -8.40 14.88 -14.62
CA LEU A 501 -8.46 16.29 -14.21
C LEU A 501 -9.58 16.56 -13.19
N LEU A 502 -10.74 15.92 -13.34
CA LEU A 502 -11.82 15.97 -12.35
C LEU A 502 -11.40 15.34 -11.02
N TYR A 503 -10.70 14.19 -11.06
CA TYR A 503 -10.12 13.60 -9.87
C TYR A 503 -9.11 14.54 -9.20
N ARG A 504 -8.26 15.24 -9.97
CA ARG A 504 -7.34 16.24 -9.41
C ARG A 504 -8.06 17.42 -8.76
N ALA A 505 -9.19 17.85 -9.32
CA ALA A 505 -9.99 18.93 -8.77
C ALA A 505 -10.58 18.61 -7.38
N THR A 506 -10.80 17.32 -7.05
CA THR A 506 -11.21 16.93 -5.68
C THR A 506 -10.13 17.26 -4.64
N GLY A 507 -8.86 17.26 -5.06
CA GLY A 507 -7.73 17.71 -4.25
C GLY A 507 -7.80 19.18 -3.83
N LEU A 508 -8.60 20.01 -4.52
CA LEU A 508 -8.85 21.40 -4.11
C LEU A 508 -9.82 21.50 -2.94
N LEU A 509 -10.64 20.46 -2.70
CA LEU A 509 -11.54 20.36 -1.54
C LEU A 509 -10.83 19.68 -0.37
N VAL A 510 -10.10 18.60 -0.66
CA VAL A 510 -9.32 17.84 0.32
C VAL A 510 -7.90 17.64 -0.24
N PRO A 511 -6.95 18.53 0.10
CA PRO A 511 -5.58 18.41 -0.37
C PRO A 511 -4.97 17.04 -0.11
N GLY A 512 -4.07 16.57 -0.98
CA GLY A 512 -3.43 15.26 -0.81
C GLY A 512 -4.22 14.06 -1.35
N VAL A 513 -5.56 14.12 -1.46
CA VAL A 513 -6.37 13.05 -2.09
C VAL A 513 -5.97 12.84 -3.56
N ALA A 514 -5.77 13.94 -4.29
CA ALA A 514 -5.32 13.87 -5.68
C ALA A 514 -3.92 13.24 -5.79
N SER A 515 -3.01 13.55 -4.87
CA SER A 515 -1.65 13.02 -4.82
C SER A 515 -1.60 11.52 -4.49
N HIS A 516 -2.69 10.97 -3.94
CA HIS A 516 -2.84 9.52 -3.70
C HIS A 516 -3.20 8.72 -4.98
N SER A 517 -3.23 9.35 -6.15
CA SER A 517 -3.52 8.63 -7.39
C SER A 517 -2.38 7.66 -7.75
N PRO A 518 -2.67 6.38 -8.06
CA PRO A 518 -1.68 5.47 -8.64
C PRO A 518 -0.99 6.03 -9.88
N ARG A 519 -1.65 6.93 -10.62
CA ARG A 519 -1.06 7.63 -11.77
C ARG A 519 0.19 8.42 -11.39
N ASP A 520 0.16 9.11 -10.25
CA ASP A 520 1.26 9.96 -9.80
C ASP A 520 2.45 9.11 -9.35
N TYR A 521 2.19 7.93 -8.78
CA TYR A 521 3.21 6.93 -8.49
C TYR A 521 3.85 6.36 -9.76
N VAL A 522 3.04 6.02 -10.78
CA VAL A 522 3.57 5.60 -12.10
C VAL A 522 4.44 6.71 -12.72
N ASN A 523 4.00 7.97 -12.63
CA ASN A 523 4.77 9.09 -13.13
C ASN A 523 6.06 9.29 -12.33
N ALA A 524 6.03 9.16 -11.00
CA ALA A 524 7.20 9.25 -10.14
C ALA A 524 8.25 8.20 -10.50
N ILE A 525 7.84 6.96 -10.78
CA ILE A 525 8.77 5.90 -11.19
C ILE A 525 9.33 6.14 -12.60
N ARG A 526 8.52 6.64 -13.54
CA ARG A 526 8.91 6.77 -14.95
C ARG A 526 9.64 8.06 -15.29
N LEU A 527 9.31 9.15 -14.63
CA LEU A 527 9.87 10.49 -14.85
C LEU A 527 10.87 10.88 -13.77
N GLY A 528 10.78 10.25 -12.61
CA GLY A 528 11.54 10.69 -11.46
C GLY A 528 13.03 10.45 -11.60
N SER A 529 13.79 11.38 -11.07
CA SER A 529 15.23 11.30 -10.92
C SER A 529 15.61 11.49 -9.46
N MET A 530 16.61 10.75 -9.00
CA MET A 530 17.17 10.95 -7.65
C MET A 530 18.23 12.04 -7.73
N SER A 531 18.18 13.03 -6.84
CA SER A 531 19.29 13.99 -6.76
C SER A 531 20.48 13.39 -6.02
N ILE A 532 21.60 13.25 -6.72
CA ILE A 532 22.93 13.15 -6.11
C ILE A 532 23.26 14.57 -5.63
N LYS A 533 23.54 14.77 -4.34
CA LYS A 533 24.18 16.01 -3.91
C LYS A 533 25.66 15.86 -4.25
N GLU A 534 26.13 16.60 -5.26
CA GLU A 534 27.57 16.85 -5.40
C GLU A 534 27.97 17.70 -4.19
N GLU A 535 28.87 17.18 -3.35
CA GLU A 535 29.50 17.98 -2.29
C GLU A 535 30.35 19.08 -2.96
N GLU A 536 30.09 20.34 -2.62
CA GLU A 536 31.02 21.43 -2.90
C GLU A 536 32.32 21.14 -2.12
N ALA A 537 33.41 20.98 -2.88
CA ALA A 537 34.76 20.62 -2.40
C ALA A 537 35.40 21.64 -1.47
#